data_AF-A0A7J9P6F1-F1
#
_entry.id   AF-A0A7J9P6F1-F1
#
_cell.length_a   1.000
_cell.length_b   1.000
_cell.length_c   1.000
_cell.angle_alpha   90.00
_cell.angle_beta   90.00
_cell.angle_gamma   90.00
#
_symmetry.space_group_name_H-M   'P 1'
#
loop_
_entity.id
_entity.type
_entity.pdbx_description
1 polymer ?
#
loop_
_entity_poly.entity_id
_entity_poly.type
_entity_poly.pdbx_seq_one_letter_code
_entity_poly.pdbx_strand_id
1 'polypeptide(L)'
;MSGKTLHFRMDIIALLHEIADNALPKNMGILFQPLNMFRNKLIELGQLAVEINDPRLLKWCCEVGLFSCVDPDSDDYDPDVFEKLQKLIDEMKTGQQA
;
A
#
# COMPACT_ATOMS: atom_id res chain seq x y z
N MET A 1 -24.71 -8.65 -17.11
CA MET A 1 -24.01 -8.19 -15.90
C MET A 1 -22.85 -7.34 -16.38
N SER A 2 -22.84 -6.04 -16.04
CA SER A 2 -21.65 -5.19 -16.27
C SER A 2 -20.47 -5.85 -15.56
N GLY A 3 -19.38 -6.13 -16.30
CA GLY A 3 -18.19 -6.77 -15.76
C GLY A 3 -17.55 -5.86 -14.73
N LYS A 4 -17.91 -6.03 -13.45
CA LYS A 4 -17.25 -5.34 -12.35
C LYS A 4 -15.80 -5.82 -12.32
N THR A 5 -14.86 -4.91 -12.55
CA THR A 5 -13.44 -5.17 -12.37
C THR A 5 -13.20 -5.51 -10.90
N LEU A 6 -12.63 -6.69 -10.64
CA LEU A 6 -12.21 -7.07 -9.29
C LEU A 6 -10.83 -6.46 -9.04
N HIS A 7 -10.72 -5.66 -7.99
CA HIS A 7 -9.45 -5.09 -7.53
C HIS A 7 -8.97 -5.91 -6.34
N PHE A 8 -7.88 -6.65 -6.53
CA PHE A 8 -7.22 -7.38 -5.46
C PHE A 8 -6.25 -6.44 -4.76
N ARG A 9 -6.35 -6.35 -3.43
CA ARG A 9 -5.43 -5.60 -2.57
C ARG A 9 -4.78 -6.57 -1.61
N MET A 10 -3.49 -6.39 -1.36
CA MET A 10 -2.77 -7.09 -0.29
C MET A 10 -2.41 -6.06 0.77
N ASP A 11 -2.93 -6.23 1.98
CA ASP A 11 -2.50 -5.42 3.11
C ASP A 11 -1.19 -6.00 3.65
N ILE A 12 -0.08 -5.35 3.30
CA ILE A 12 1.24 -5.86 3.66
C ILE A 12 1.46 -5.78 5.18
N ILE A 13 0.87 -4.81 5.87
CA ILE A 13 1.04 -4.65 7.32
C ILE A 13 0.30 -5.76 8.06
N ALA A 14 -0.93 -6.06 7.66
CA ALA A 14 -1.69 -7.19 8.18
C ALA A 14 -0.96 -8.52 7.93
N LEU A 15 -0.38 -8.71 6.74
CA LEU A 15 0.42 -9.91 6.43
C LEU A 15 1.64 -10.04 7.36
N LEU A 16 2.36 -8.95 7.66
CA LEU A 16 3.50 -9.02 8.60
C LEU A 16 3.04 -9.41 10.01
N HIS A 17 1.89 -8.90 10.46
CA HIS A 17 1.30 -9.32 11.74
C HIS A 17 0.91 -10.81 11.72
N GLU A 18 0.26 -11.29 10.66
CA GLU A 18 -0.08 -12.71 10.52
C GLU A 18 1.17 -13.61 10.57
N ILE A 19 2.26 -13.22 9.91
CA ILE A 19 3.53 -13.95 9.96
C ILE A 19 4.06 -13.99 11.41
N ALA A 20 4.04 -12.86 12.11
CA ALA A 20 4.50 -12.78 13.51
C ALA A 20 3.63 -13.63 14.46
N ASP A 21 2.31 -13.55 14.33
CA ASP A 21 1.35 -14.26 15.17
C ASP A 21 1.40 -15.76 14.96
N ASN A 22 1.57 -16.23 13.73
CA ASN A 22 1.73 -17.66 13.43
C ASN A 22 3.14 -18.20 13.74
N ALA A 23 4.13 -17.32 13.88
CA ALA A 23 5.50 -17.66 14.26
C ALA A 23 5.65 -17.85 15.78
N LEU A 24 4.88 -17.12 16.59
CA LEU A 24 4.91 -17.17 18.05
C LEU A 24 4.70 -18.60 18.62
N PRO A 25 3.66 -19.37 18.24
CA PRO A 25 3.46 -20.75 18.71
C PRO A 25 4.58 -21.72 18.29
N LYS A 26 5.37 -21.37 17.27
CA LYS A 26 6.46 -22.20 16.75
C LYS A 26 7.84 -21.83 17.34
N ASN A 27 7.86 -21.05 18.44
CA ASN A 27 9.08 -20.49 19.02
C ASN A 27 9.93 -19.64 18.04
N MET A 28 9.31 -19.10 16.99
CA MET A 28 9.97 -18.25 16.00
C MET A 28 9.86 -16.76 16.37
N GLY A 29 9.88 -16.44 17.67
CA GLY A 29 9.88 -15.06 18.17
C GLY A 29 11.06 -14.22 17.65
N ILE A 30 12.12 -14.87 17.17
CA ILE A 30 13.23 -14.24 16.47
C ILE A 30 12.81 -13.44 15.23
N LEU A 31 11.66 -13.76 14.61
CA LEU A 31 11.14 -13.04 13.45
C LEU A 31 10.49 -11.69 13.82
N PHE A 32 10.16 -11.46 15.09
CA PHE A 32 9.51 -10.22 15.52
C PHE A 32 10.36 -8.97 15.21
N GLN A 33 11.64 -9.00 15.54
CA GLN A 33 12.56 -7.89 15.27
C GLN A 33 12.72 -7.59 13.78
N PRO A 34 13.07 -8.54 12.90
CA PRO A 34 13.22 -8.26 11.48
C PRO A 34 11.90 -7.85 10.81
N LEU A 35 10.75 -8.39 11.23
CA LEU A 35 9.45 -7.95 10.70
C LEU A 35 9.13 -6.51 11.09
N ASN A 36 9.42 -6.10 12.33
CA ASN A 36 9.26 -4.71 12.74
C ASN A 36 10.22 -3.77 12.02
N MET A 37 11.48 -4.17 11.81
CA MET A 37 12.43 -3.41 11.01
C MET A 37 11.94 -3.24 9.57
N PHE A 38 11.42 -4.31 8.96
CA PHE A 38 10.88 -4.27 7.62
C PHE A 38 9.63 -3.38 7.53
N ARG A 39 8.70 -3.50 8.47
CA ARG A 39 7.53 -2.61 8.61
C ARG A 39 7.95 -1.14 8.66
N ASN A 40 8.93 -0.79 9.49
CA ASN A 40 9.39 0.59 9.61
C ASN A 40 10.00 1.10 8.29
N LYS A 41 10.74 0.26 7.57
CA LYS A 41 11.27 0.62 6.24
C LYS A 41 10.18 0.80 5.19
N LEU A 42 9.10 0.03 5.25
CA LEU A 42 7.94 0.24 4.38
C LEU A 42 7.23 1.57 4.67
N ILE A 43 7.16 1.98 5.94
CA ILE A 43 6.62 3.29 6.32
C ILE A 43 7.50 4.42 5.79
N GLU A 44 8.82 4.33 5.99
CA GLU A 44 9.78 5.29 5.42
C GLU A 44 9.66 5.37 3.89
N LEU A 45 9.50 4.22 3.21
CA LEU A 45 9.28 4.18 1.77
C LEU A 45 7.98 4.90 1.36
N GLY A 46 6.90 4.72 2.12
CA GLY A 46 5.64 5.43 1.90
C GLY A 46 5.79 6.94 2.06
N GLN A 47 6.54 7.41 3.05
CA GLN A 47 6.85 8.82 3.24
C GLN A 47 7.66 9.38 2.07
N LEU A 48 8.70 8.65 1.64
CA LEU A 48 9.52 9.02 0.50
C LEU A 48 8.71 9.07 -0.80
N ALA A 49 7.75 8.15 -0.98
CA ALA A 49 6.84 8.17 -2.12
C ALA A 49 6.02 9.46 -2.20
N VAL A 50 5.58 9.99 -1.06
CA VAL A 50 4.89 11.27 -0.96
C VAL A 50 5.81 12.44 -1.31
N GLU A 51 7.06 12.43 -0.83
CA GLU A 51 8.04 13.48 -1.13
C GLU A 51 8.41 13.52 -2.62
N ILE A 52 8.65 12.36 -3.23
CA ILE A 52 8.93 12.25 -4.67
C ILE A 52 7.70 12.66 -5.49
N ASN A 53 6.50 12.40 -4.94
CA ASN A 53 5.21 12.70 -5.56
C ASN A 53 5.08 12.07 -6.97
N ASP A 54 5.66 10.88 -7.19
CA ASP A 54 5.45 10.11 -8.42
C ASP A 54 4.10 9.38 -8.31
N PRO A 55 3.12 9.66 -9.20
CA PRO A 55 1.80 9.07 -9.10
C PRO A 55 1.76 7.54 -9.20
N ARG A 56 2.72 6.92 -9.90
CA ARG A 56 2.80 5.45 -10.02
C ARG A 56 3.29 4.84 -8.71
N LEU A 57 4.29 5.46 -8.08
CA LEU A 57 4.79 5.02 -6.79
C LEU A 57 3.73 5.19 -5.69
N LEU A 58 3.01 6.32 -5.67
CA LEU A 58 1.89 6.55 -4.77
C LEU A 58 0.78 5.49 -4.96
N LYS A 59 0.41 5.20 -6.22
CA LYS A 59 -0.57 4.15 -6.53
C LYS A 59 -0.10 2.78 -6.02
N TRP A 60 1.18 2.45 -6.19
CA TRP A 60 1.73 1.20 -5.67
C TRP A 60 1.63 1.13 -4.14
N CYS A 61 2.00 2.21 -3.43
CA CYS A 61 1.85 2.29 -1.97
C CYS A 61 0.38 2.09 -1.52
N CYS A 62 -0.58 2.62 -2.28
CA CYS A 62 -2.01 2.35 -2.05
C CYS A 62 -2.36 0.87 -2.27
N GLU A 63 -1.89 0.24 -3.36
CA GLU A 63 -2.18 -1.17 -3.70
C GLU A 63 -1.64 -2.16 -2.67
N VAL A 64 -0.53 -1.82 -1.99
CA VAL A 64 0.06 -2.65 -0.93
C VAL A 64 -0.41 -2.28 0.48
N GLY A 65 -1.38 -1.36 0.61
CA GLY A 65 -1.98 -0.99 1.90
C GLY A 65 -1.06 -0.20 2.83
N LEU A 66 -0.14 0.63 2.30
CA LEU A 66 0.77 1.43 3.13
C LEU A 66 0.16 2.74 3.64
N PHE A 67 -0.94 3.21 3.05
CA PHE A 67 -1.60 4.44 3.45
C PHE A 67 -2.92 4.15 4.17
N SER A 68 -3.16 4.84 5.29
CA SER A 68 -4.40 4.73 6.05
C SER A 68 -5.62 5.15 5.22
N CYS A 69 -5.45 6.06 4.26
CA CYS A 69 -6.54 6.55 3.42
C CYS A 69 -7.10 5.51 2.44
N VAL A 70 -6.45 4.36 2.28
CA VAL A 70 -6.99 3.26 1.46
C VAL A 70 -7.54 2.11 2.30
N ASP A 71 -7.46 2.19 3.63
CA ASP A 71 -7.99 1.17 4.53
C ASP A 71 -9.46 1.47 4.92
N PRO A 72 -10.45 0.62 4.58
CA PRO A 72 -11.87 0.86 4.89
C PRO A 72 -12.19 0.99 6.39
N ASP A 73 -11.33 0.44 7.24
CA ASP A 73 -11.50 0.48 8.70
C ASP A 73 -10.82 1.70 9.35
N SER A 74 -10.14 2.54 8.55
CA SER A 74 -9.48 3.77 9.00
C SER A 74 -10.41 4.98 8.92
N ASP A 75 -10.29 5.89 9.89
CA ASP A 75 -11.00 7.19 9.88
C ASP A 75 -10.62 8.06 8.68
N ASP A 76 -9.44 7.84 8.10
CA ASP A 76 -8.91 8.60 6.95
C ASP A 76 -9.35 8.03 5.59
N TYR A 77 -10.18 6.98 5.56
CA TYR A 77 -10.52 6.27 4.33
C TYR A 77 -11.15 7.16 3.25
N ASP A 78 -10.55 7.16 2.05
CA ASP A 78 -11.06 7.83 0.86
C ASP A 78 -11.08 6.82 -0.32
N PRO A 79 -12.28 6.34 -0.72
CA PRO A 79 -12.40 5.36 -1.80
C PRO A 79 -12.00 5.91 -3.17
N ASP A 80 -11.93 7.23 -3.33
CA ASP A 80 -11.66 7.88 -4.61
C ASP A 80 -10.16 8.06 -4.88
N VAL A 81 -9.29 7.77 -3.90
CA VAL A 81 -7.82 7.94 -4.01
C VAL A 81 -7.26 7.21 -5.23
N PHE A 82 -7.69 5.98 -5.47
CA PHE A 82 -7.22 5.21 -6.63
C PHE A 82 -7.64 5.83 -7.97
N GLU A 83 -8.86 6.36 -8.06
CA GLU A 83 -9.34 7.00 -9.29
C GLU A 83 -8.57 8.30 -9.55
N LYS A 84 -8.32 9.10 -8.49
CA LYS A 84 -7.51 10.32 -8.56
C LYS A 84 -6.08 10.01 -9.05
N LEU A 85 -5.43 8.99 -8.47
CA LEU A 85 -4.10 8.57 -8.87
C LEU A 85 -4.05 8.01 -10.30
N GLN A 86 -5.07 7.25 -10.71
CA GLN A 86 -5.14 6.72 -12.07
C GLN A 86 -5.27 7.84 -13.12
N LYS A 87 -6.09 8.86 -12.85
CA LYS A 87 -6.21 10.05 -13.72
C LYS A 87 -4.87 10.77 -13.88
N LEU A 88 -4.15 11.01 -12.78
CA LEU A 88 -2.82 11.63 -12.80
C LEU A 88 -1.83 10.83 -13.66
N ILE A 89 -1.82 9.50 -13.52
CA ILE A 89 -0.96 8.62 -14.31
C ILE A 89 -1.30 8.70 -15.80
N ASP A 90 -2.58 8.76 -16.16
CA ASP A 90 -3.00 8.81 -17.56
C ASP A 90 -2.71 10.17 -18.19
N GLU A 91 -2.88 11.26 -17.44
CA GLU A 91 -2.46 12.61 -17.85
C GLU A 91 -0.95 12.67 -18.15
N MET A 92 -0.11 12.07 -17.28
CA MET A 92 1.34 11.99 -17.51
C MET A 92 1.71 11.26 -18.81
N LYS A 93 0.99 10.19 -19.17
CA LYS A 93 1.23 9.46 -20.44
C LYS A 93 0.89 10.31 -21.65
N THR A 94 -0.17 11.13 -21.57
CA THR A 94 -0.58 12.00 -22.67
C THR A 94 0.35 13.19 -22.86
N GLY A 95 0.93 13.74 -21.78
CA GLY A 95 1.90 14.84 -21.84
C GLY A 95 3.29 14.45 -22.34
N GLN A 96 3.65 13.17 -22.34
CA GLN A 96 4.93 12.66 -22.87
C GLN A 96 4.93 12.44 -24.39
N GLN A 97 3.79 12.67 -25.07
CA GLN A 97 3.66 12.53 -26.53
C GLN A 97 3.72 13.87 -27.30
N ALA A 98 4.11 14.96 -26.65
CA ALA A 98 4.24 16.30 -27.25
C ALA A 98 5.71 16.71 -27.48
#